data_AF-A0A969S248-F1
#
_entry.id   AF-A0A969S248-F1
#
_cell.length_a   1.000
_cell.length_b   1.000
_cell.length_c   1.000
_cell.angle_alpha   90.00
_cell.angle_beta   90.00
_cell.angle_gamma   90.00
#
_symmetry.space_group_name_H-M   'P 1'
#
loop_
_entity.id
_entity.type
_entity.pdbx_description
1 polymer ?
#
loop_
_entity_poly.entity_id
_entity_poly.type
_entity_poly.pdbx_seq_one_letter_code
_entity_poly.pdbx_strand_id
1 'polypeptide(L)' 'MVGEHAGDLLVEFVAAMKHGFGLEGILSTIHTYPTLGEANKFAAGVYKRSTATVGKLAVGKALK' A
#
# COMPACT_ATOMS: atom_id res chain seq x y z
N MET A 1 -3.88 11.88 -5.26
CA MET A 1 -2.94 11.75 -6.39
C MET A 1 -3.18 12.90 -7.34
N VAL A 2 -2.13 13.46 -7.94
CA VAL A 2 -2.23 14.53 -8.93
C VAL A 2 -1.17 14.26 -9.99
N GLY A 3 -1.59 14.11 -11.23
CA GLY A 3 -0.71 13.73 -12.35
C GLY A 3 -1.47 12.99 -13.45
N GLU A 4 -0.77 12.68 -14.54
CA GLU A 4 -1.30 11.87 -15.63
C GLU A 4 -1.66 10.46 -15.13
N HIS A 5 -2.76 9.89 -15.63
CA HIS A 5 -3.30 8.59 -15.19
C HIS A 5 -3.66 8.47 -13.70
N ALA A 6 -3.83 9.58 -12.97
CA ALA A 6 -4.22 9.52 -11.54
C ALA A 6 -5.56 8.81 -11.30
N GLY A 7 -6.48 8.85 -12.27
CA GLY A 7 -7.74 8.10 -12.21
C GLY A 7 -7.55 6.58 -12.18
N ASP A 8 -6.59 6.07 -12.95
CA ASP A 8 -6.30 4.63 -13.04
C ASP A 8 -5.75 4.09 -11.72
N LEU A 9 -4.98 4.91 -11.01
CA LEU A 9 -4.41 4.58 -9.70
C LEU A 9 -5.45 4.58 -8.57
N LEU A 10 -6.55 5.34 -8.72
CA LEU A 10 -7.62 5.38 -7.72
C LEU A 10 -8.46 4.10 -7.68
N VAL A 11 -8.54 3.38 -8.80
CA VAL A 11 -9.36 2.16 -8.93
C VAL A 11 -8.98 1.12 -7.89
N GLU A 12 -7.69 0.96 -7.59
CA GLU A 12 -7.21 -0.01 -6.61
C GLU A 12 -7.66 0.33 -5.19
N PHE A 13 -7.63 1.61 -4.80
CA PHE A 13 -8.16 2.05 -3.50
C PHE A 13 -9.68 1.85 -3.41
N VAL A 14 -10.41 2.13 -4.49
CA VAL A 14 -11.85 1.89 -4.55
C VAL A 14 -12.16 0.39 -4.44
N ALA A 15 -11.41 -0.47 -5.11
CA ALA A 15 -11.55 -1.92 -4.98
C ALA A 15 -11.28 -2.39 -3.54
N ALA A 16 -10.24 -1.86 -2.90
CA ALA A 16 -9.91 -2.17 -1.51
C ALA A 16 -11.03 -1.78 -0.52
N MET A 17 -11.68 -0.64 -0.76
CA MET A 17 -12.84 -0.21 0.02
C MET A 17 -14.09 -1.04 -0.30
N LYS A 18 -14.33 -1.33 -1.57
CA LYS A 18 -15.53 -2.05 -2.03
C LYS A 18 -15.55 -3.50 -1.55
N HIS A 19 -14.39 -4.15 -1.54
CA HIS A 19 -14.24 -5.55 -1.17
C HIS A 19 -13.74 -5.75 0.26
N GLY A 20 -13.48 -4.67 1.01
CA GLY A 20 -13.19 -4.71 2.44
C GLY A 20 -11.80 -5.25 2.82
N PHE A 21 -10.88 -5.42 1.87
CA PHE A 21 -9.51 -5.87 2.17
C PHE A 21 -8.56 -4.72 2.57
N GLY A 22 -8.97 -3.46 2.35
CA GLY A 22 -8.25 -2.28 2.81
C GLY A 22 -6.81 -2.15 2.28
N LEU A 23 -6.01 -1.30 2.94
CA LEU A 23 -4.63 -1.03 2.52
C LEU A 23 -3.67 -2.22 2.68
N GLU A 24 -4.01 -3.18 3.53
CA GLU A 24 -3.20 -4.40 3.72
C GLU A 24 -3.26 -5.31 2.50
N GLY A 25 -4.41 -5.43 1.83
CA GLY A 25 -4.50 -6.15 0.56
C GLY A 25 -3.74 -5.47 -0.58
N ILE A 26 -3.76 -4.13 -0.64
CA ILE A 26 -2.92 -3.37 -1.59
C ILE A 26 -1.43 -3.66 -1.32
N LEU A 27 -1.00 -3.57 -0.05
CA LEU A 27 0.39 -3.83 0.32
C LEU A 27 0.84 -5.27 0.00
N SER A 28 -0.05 -6.24 0.18
CA SER A 28 0.17 -7.66 -0.11
C SER A 28 0.24 -7.98 -1.60
N THR A 29 -0.24 -7.10 -2.47
CA THR A 29 -0.32 -7.36 -3.91
C THR A 29 1.03 -7.15 -4.60
N ILE A 30 1.36 -8.01 -5.56
CA ILE A 30 2.54 -7.85 -6.42
C ILE A 30 2.21 -6.80 -7.48
N HIS A 31 2.94 -5.69 -7.44
CA HIS A 31 2.79 -4.60 -8.40
C HIS A 31 3.83 -4.74 -9.51
N THR A 32 3.41 -4.52 -10.75
CA THR A 32 4.29 -4.57 -11.92
C THR A 32 5.29 -3.43 -11.92
N TYR A 33 6.54 -3.72 -12.29
CA TYR A 33 7.65 -2.77 -12.37
C TYR A 33 8.11 -2.60 -13.83
N PRO A 34 8.41 -1.38 -14.33
CA PRO A 34 8.23 -0.06 -13.69
C PRO A 34 6.88 0.56 -14.08
N THR A 35 5.95 0.75 -13.12
CA THR A 35 4.63 1.35 -13.40
C THR A 35 4.19 2.31 -12.31
N LEU A 36 3.31 3.27 -12.62
CA LEU A 36 2.75 4.19 -11.62
C LEU A 36 1.95 3.47 -10.51
N GLY A 37 1.45 2.26 -10.80
CA GLY A 37 0.73 1.44 -9.83
C GLY A 37 1.56 1.14 -8.59
N GLU A 38 2.88 0.97 -8.73
CA GLU A 38 3.77 0.67 -7.59
C GLU A 38 3.71 1.72 -6.48
N ALA A 39 3.36 2.96 -6.81
CA ALA A 39 3.15 4.04 -5.84
C ALA A 39 2.05 3.72 -4.82
N ASN A 40 1.00 2.98 -5.21
CA ASN A 40 -0.07 2.55 -4.31
C ASN A 40 0.44 1.61 -3.23
N LYS A 41 1.28 0.63 -3.61
CA LYS A 41 1.98 -0.25 -2.68
C LYS A 41 2.84 0.52 -1.69
N PHE A 42 3.60 1.49 -2.19
CA PHE A 42 4.48 2.30 -1.33
C PHE A 42 3.68 3.14 -0.33
N ALA A 43 2.59 3.77 -0.77
CA ALA A 43 1.70 4.52 0.09
C ALA A 43 1.07 3.63 1.18
N ALA A 44 0.55 2.45 0.81
CA ALA A 44 0.03 1.47 1.75
C ALA A 44 1.09 1.01 2.77
N GLY A 45 2.34 0.84 2.32
CA GLY A 45 3.47 0.49 3.18
C GLY A 45 3.83 1.57 4.18
N VAL A 46 3.81 2.86 3.77
CA VAL A 46 4.01 3.99 4.67
C VAL A 46 2.94 4.01 5.76
N TYR A 47 1.66 3.85 5.36
CA TYR A 47 0.55 3.80 6.30
C TYR A 47 0.66 2.65 7.31
N LYS A 48 1.02 1.45 6.85
CA LYS A 48 1.22 0.28 7.75
C LYS A 48 2.35 0.53 8.75
N ARG A 49 3.42 1.21 8.34
CA ARG A 49 4.51 1.59 9.24
C ARG A 49 4.09 2.66 10.25
N SER A 50 3.28 3.65 9.86
CA SER A 50 2.82 4.70 10.77
C SER A 50 1.79 4.21 11.80
N THR A 51 1.10 3.11 11.52
CA THR A 51 0.08 2.50 12.40
C THR A 51 0.57 1.27 13.15
N ALA A 52 1.77 0.78 12.83
CA ALA A 52 2.34 -0.37 13.52
C ALA A 52 2.75 -0.02 14.97
N THR A 53 2.34 -0.87 15.91
CA THR A 53 2.76 -0.79 17.31
C THR A 53 4.28 -0.97 17.45
N VAL A 54 4.88 -0.37 18.47
CA VAL A 54 6.32 -0.46 18.77
C VAL A 54 6.83 -1.91 18.76
N GLY A 55 6.09 -2.86 19.33
CA GLY A 55 6.46 -4.28 19.30
C GLY A 55 6.53 -4.87 17.89
N LYS A 56 5.57 -4.54 17.00
CA LYS A 56 5.55 -4.99 15.60
C LYS A 56 6.70 -4.38 14.80
N LEU A 57 7.04 -3.13 15.08
CA LEU A 57 8.19 -2.44 14.47
C LEU A 57 9.53 -3.01 14.97
N ALA A 58 9.64 -3.34 16.26
CA ALA A 58 10.84 -3.93 16.85
C ALA A 58 11.13 -5.32 16.27
N VAL A 59 10.11 -6.17 16.17
CA VAL A 59 10.23 -7.48 15.51
C VAL A 59 10.60 -7.31 14.04
N GLY A 60 9.96 -6.38 13.32
CA GLY A 60 10.26 -6.12 11.91
C GLY A 60 11.68 -5.54 11.66
N LYS A 61 12.27 -4.85 12.64
CA LYS A 61 13.67 -4.40 12.57
C LYS A 61 14.65 -5.51 12.93
N ALA A 62 14.31 -6.39 13.86
CA ALA A 62 15.16 -7.50 14.30
C ALA A 62 15.25 -8.63 13.27
N LEU A 63 14.25 -8.77 12.40
CA LEU A 63 14.20 -9.76 11.32
C LEU A 63 14.87 -9.28 10.02
N LYS A 64 15.45 -8.08 10.01
CA LYS A 64 16.10 -7.45 8.86
C LYS A 64 17.61 -7.41 9.06
#